data_AF-A0A2E7VGS6-F1
#
_entry.id   AF-A0A2E7VGS6-F1
#
_cell.length_a   1.000
_cell.length_b   1.000
_cell.length_c   1.000
_cell.angle_alpha   90.00
_cell.angle_beta   90.00
_cell.angle_gamma   90.00
#
_symmetry.space_group_name_H-M   'P 1'
#
loop_
_entity.id
_entity.type
_entity.pdbx_description
1 polymer ?
#
loop_
_entity_poly.entity_id
_entity_poly.type
_entity_poly.pdbx_seq_one_letter_code
_entity_poly.pdbx_strand_id
1 'polypeptide(L)'
;MILNKRKAFGLLLKYERAKVGLSQAALAEKGGVSVAIVNDVENATRVAGIKTLRRIADALGLPEHRSIDFMLQGLSLSRRDYALPGFEDYDPLLFNVVPYFLKANGITPLEIESSTLLKPYGSEVPSGVEITLSSNQKIKVNLELVEPDS
;
A
#
# COMPACT_ATOMS: atom_id res chain seq x y z
N MET A 1 -17.78 1.82 2.23
CA MET A 1 -16.40 1.56 2.73
C MET A 1 -15.31 2.01 1.73
N ILE A 2 -15.28 1.53 0.48
CA ILE A 2 -14.22 1.88 -0.51
C ILE A 2 -14.16 3.38 -0.85
N LEU A 3 -15.30 4.05 -1.06
CA LEU A 3 -15.34 5.49 -1.38
C LEU A 3 -14.72 6.36 -0.26
N ASN A 4 -14.92 5.97 1.01
CA ASN A 4 -14.32 6.67 2.15
C ASN A 4 -12.79 6.46 2.19
N LYS A 5 -12.30 5.26 1.87
CA LYS A 5 -10.87 4.99 1.74
C LYS A 5 -10.22 5.81 0.62
N ARG A 6 -10.90 5.98 -0.53
CA ARG A 6 -10.40 6.84 -1.62
C ARG A 6 -10.31 8.30 -1.20
N LYS A 7 -11.33 8.82 -0.51
CA LYS A 7 -11.31 10.19 0.02
C LYS A 7 -10.18 10.40 1.03
N ALA A 8 -10.00 9.46 1.95
CA ALA A 8 -8.89 9.51 2.91
C ALA A 8 -7.53 9.52 2.22
N PHE A 9 -7.34 8.69 1.20
CA PHE A 9 -6.11 8.65 0.41
C PHE A 9 -5.88 9.96 -0.39
N GLY A 10 -6.92 10.52 -1.00
CA GLY A 10 -6.84 11.80 -1.69
C GLY A 10 -6.44 12.95 -0.76
N LEU A 11 -6.99 12.97 0.46
CA LEU A 11 -6.60 13.93 1.50
C LEU A 11 -5.14 13.72 1.96
N LEU A 12 -4.70 12.47 2.08
CA LEU A 12 -3.30 12.14 2.39
C LEU A 12 -2.36 12.69 1.31
N LEU A 13 -2.63 12.43 0.03
CA LEU A 13 -1.83 12.97 -1.07
C LEU A 13 -1.76 14.49 -1.01
N LYS A 14 -2.91 15.15 -0.83
CA LYS A 14 -2.99 16.61 -0.71
C LYS A 14 -2.15 17.14 0.45
N TYR A 15 -2.19 16.45 1.59
CA TYR A 15 -1.40 16.78 2.78
C TYR A 15 0.12 16.65 2.51
N GLU A 16 0.57 15.50 2.01
CA GLU A 16 2.00 15.28 1.73
C GLU A 16 2.53 16.27 0.67
N ARG A 17 1.72 16.58 -0.36
CA ARG A 17 2.06 17.59 -1.37
C ARG A 17 2.20 18.98 -0.76
N ALA A 18 1.24 19.40 0.08
CA ALA A 18 1.28 20.71 0.73
C ALA A 18 2.48 20.83 1.70
N LYS A 19 2.83 19.74 2.39
CA LYS A 19 3.98 19.67 3.30
C LYS A 19 5.31 19.97 2.61
N VAL A 20 5.45 19.60 1.34
CA VAL A 20 6.64 19.89 0.51
C VAL A 20 6.50 21.14 -0.37
N GLY A 21 5.43 21.94 -0.17
CA GLY A 21 5.24 23.22 -0.84
C GLY A 21 4.92 23.16 -2.33
N LEU A 22 4.52 21.99 -2.86
CA LEU A 22 4.25 21.82 -4.29
C LEU A 22 2.79 22.17 -4.65
N SER A 23 2.57 22.85 -5.78
CA SER A 23 1.25 22.89 -6.42
C SER A 23 0.93 21.54 -7.08
N GLN A 24 -0.33 21.29 -7.44
CA GLN A 24 -0.69 20.08 -8.20
C GLN A 24 0.07 19.99 -9.53
N ALA A 25 0.24 21.13 -10.21
CA ALA A 25 0.99 21.23 -11.45
C ALA A 25 2.49 20.94 -11.24
N ALA A 26 3.09 21.53 -10.19
CA ALA A 26 4.50 21.30 -9.88
C ALA A 26 4.78 19.85 -9.46
N LEU A 27 3.87 19.22 -8.71
CA LEU A 27 3.97 17.79 -8.39
C LEU A 27 3.87 16.93 -9.65
N ALA A 28 2.92 17.24 -10.53
CA ALA A 28 2.71 16.51 -11.77
C ALA A 28 3.93 16.58 -12.70
N GLU A 29 4.48 17.79 -12.87
CA GLU A 29 5.69 18.04 -13.63
C GLU A 29 6.88 17.27 -13.06
N LYS A 30 7.15 17.41 -11.76
CA LYS A 30 8.26 16.74 -11.08
C LYS A 30 8.16 15.21 -11.15
N GLY A 31 6.95 14.66 -11.09
CA GLY A 31 6.71 13.22 -11.20
C GLY A 31 6.59 12.69 -12.63
N GLY A 32 6.59 13.55 -13.65
CA GLY A 32 6.32 13.12 -15.03
C GLY A 32 4.95 12.43 -15.17
N VAL A 33 3.93 13.00 -14.54
CA VAL A 33 2.52 12.57 -14.61
C VAL A 33 1.63 13.73 -15.03
N SER A 34 0.37 13.47 -15.40
CA SER A 34 -0.54 14.56 -15.77
C SER A 34 -1.08 15.32 -14.55
N VAL A 35 -1.30 16.63 -14.70
CA VAL A 35 -1.98 17.43 -13.66
C VAL A 35 -3.36 16.86 -13.34
N ALA A 36 -4.06 16.39 -14.37
CA ALA A 36 -5.36 15.74 -14.24
C ALA A 36 -5.32 14.52 -13.31
N ILE A 37 -4.31 13.63 -13.40
CA ILE A 37 -4.26 12.45 -12.53
C ILE A 37 -3.99 12.83 -11.07
N VAL A 38 -3.17 13.87 -10.82
CA VAL A 38 -2.95 14.38 -9.46
C VAL A 38 -4.25 14.93 -8.87
N ASN A 39 -4.95 15.78 -9.63
CA ASN A 39 -6.23 16.34 -9.23
C ASN A 39 -7.28 15.25 -8.99
N ASP A 40 -7.36 14.25 -9.88
CA ASP A 40 -8.35 13.19 -9.77
C ASP A 40 -8.12 12.31 -8.52
N VAL A 41 -6.86 12.02 -8.20
CA VAL A 41 -6.52 11.23 -7.01
C VAL A 41 -6.83 12.02 -5.74
N GLU A 42 -6.44 13.31 -5.68
CA GLU A 42 -6.73 14.17 -4.51
C GLU A 42 -8.23 14.32 -4.24
N ASN A 43 -9.06 14.34 -5.30
CA ASN A 43 -10.51 14.46 -5.19
C ASN A 43 -11.24 13.10 -5.19
N ALA A 44 -10.51 11.98 -5.14
CA ALA A 44 -11.05 10.63 -5.15
C ALA A 44 -11.95 10.28 -6.37
N THR A 45 -11.81 11.00 -7.48
CA THR A 45 -12.55 10.75 -8.73
C THR A 45 -11.96 9.57 -9.51
N ARG A 46 -10.64 9.38 -9.42
CA ARG A 46 -9.92 8.27 -10.07
C ARG A 46 -8.86 7.67 -9.14
N VAL A 47 -8.61 6.37 -9.33
CA VAL A 47 -7.49 5.67 -8.68
C VAL A 47 -6.32 5.60 -9.67
N ALA A 48 -5.13 5.99 -9.22
CA ALA A 48 -3.90 5.85 -9.98
C ALA A 48 -3.36 4.42 -9.87
N GLY A 49 -2.80 3.91 -10.98
CA GLY A 49 -2.08 2.63 -10.97
C GLY A 49 -0.71 2.75 -10.31
N ILE A 50 -0.09 1.62 -10.00
CA ILE A 50 1.11 1.59 -9.15
C ILE A 50 2.30 2.36 -9.73
N LYS A 51 2.52 2.31 -11.05
CA LYS A 51 3.60 3.05 -11.72
C LYS A 51 3.44 4.57 -11.54
N THR A 52 2.20 5.06 -11.57
CA THR A 52 1.88 6.48 -11.35
C THR A 52 2.04 6.85 -9.88
N LEU A 53 1.60 5.98 -8.95
CA LEU A 53 1.75 6.20 -7.51
C LEU A 53 3.22 6.29 -7.09
N ARG A 54 4.09 5.42 -7.63
CA ARG A 54 5.54 5.49 -7.41
C ARG A 54 6.12 6.82 -7.85
N ARG A 55 5.84 7.26 -9.08
CA ARG A 55 6.28 8.56 -9.60
C ARG A 55 5.84 9.73 -8.72
N ILE A 56 4.62 9.67 -8.18
CA ILE A 56 4.10 10.68 -7.25
C ILE A 56 4.90 10.64 -5.93
N ALA A 57 5.13 9.46 -5.36
CA ALA A 57 5.91 9.30 -4.12
C ALA A 57 7.34 9.83 -4.26
N ASP A 58 8.00 9.51 -5.39
CA ASP A 58 9.35 9.98 -5.72
C ASP A 58 9.37 11.52 -5.84
N ALA A 59 8.38 12.11 -6.50
CA ALA A 59 8.27 13.56 -6.64
C ALA A 59 7.99 14.27 -5.31
N LEU A 60 7.25 13.64 -4.41
CA LEU A 60 7.05 14.10 -3.04
C LEU A 60 8.33 13.97 -2.18
N GLY A 61 9.34 13.22 -2.63
CA GLY A 61 10.56 12.98 -1.87
C GLY A 61 10.32 12.19 -0.58
N LEU A 62 9.36 11.26 -0.61
CA LEU A 62 9.04 10.43 0.55
C LEU A 62 10.21 9.45 0.83
N PRO A 63 10.60 9.24 2.11
CA PRO A 63 11.56 8.19 2.45
C PRO A 63 10.99 6.81 2.10
N GLU A 64 11.85 5.83 1.85
CA GLU A 64 11.49 4.52 1.30
C GLU A 64 10.32 3.85 2.03
N HIS A 65 10.39 3.72 3.36
CA HIS A 65 9.32 3.12 4.16
C HIS A 65 7.98 3.85 3.96
N ARG A 66 8.01 5.18 3.82
CA ARG A 66 6.81 6.00 3.64
C ARG A 66 6.28 5.92 2.22
N SER A 67 7.15 5.82 1.24
CA SER A 67 6.79 5.54 -0.16
C SER A 67 6.07 4.21 -0.30
N ILE A 68 6.54 3.17 0.39
CA ILE A 68 5.90 1.86 0.44
C ILE A 68 4.49 1.98 1.06
N ASP A 69 4.37 2.59 2.23
CA ASP A 69 3.07 2.80 2.90
C ASP A 69 2.09 3.58 2.02
N PHE A 70 2.57 4.63 1.34
CA PHE A 70 1.77 5.42 0.40
C PHE A 70 1.29 4.59 -0.79
N MET A 71 2.18 3.80 -1.39
CA MET A 71 1.85 2.95 -2.53
C MET A 71 0.87 1.83 -2.15
N LEU A 72 1.06 1.17 -1.00
CA LEU A 72 0.14 0.13 -0.51
C LEU A 72 -1.27 0.67 -0.28
N GLN A 73 -1.37 1.88 0.29
CA GLN A 73 -2.68 2.54 0.47
C GLN A 73 -3.35 2.83 -0.86
N GLY A 74 -2.61 3.31 -1.87
CA GLY A 74 -3.14 3.54 -3.22
C GLY A 74 -3.51 2.25 -3.96
N LEU A 75 -2.69 1.19 -3.83
CA LEU A 75 -2.94 -0.14 -4.41
C LEU A 75 -4.22 -0.78 -3.88
N SER A 76 -4.51 -0.62 -2.58
CA SER A 76 -5.74 -1.14 -1.98
C SER A 76 -7.03 -0.61 -2.64
N LEU A 77 -6.92 0.48 -3.41
CA LEU A 77 -8.01 1.10 -4.16
C LEU A 77 -8.07 0.62 -5.62
N SER A 78 -7.00 0.00 -6.12
CA SER A 78 -6.87 -0.58 -7.46
C SER A 78 -7.37 -2.02 -7.47
N ARG A 79 -8.05 -2.42 -8.56
CA ARG A 79 -8.54 -3.80 -8.74
C ARG A 79 -7.59 -4.69 -9.56
N ARG A 80 -6.55 -4.10 -10.16
CA ARG A 80 -5.68 -4.78 -11.15
C ARG A 80 -4.22 -4.89 -10.72
N ASP A 81 -3.74 -3.95 -9.92
CA ASP A 81 -2.35 -3.92 -9.45
C ASP A 81 -2.34 -4.44 -8.00
N TYR A 82 -1.67 -5.57 -7.75
CA TYR A 82 -1.57 -6.15 -6.39
C TYR A 82 -0.13 -6.20 -5.85
N ALA A 83 0.88 -6.08 -6.73
CA ALA A 83 2.29 -6.06 -6.35
C ALA A 83 2.86 -4.63 -6.35
N LEU A 84 3.79 -4.36 -5.43
CA LEU A 84 4.61 -3.16 -5.47
C LEU A 84 5.58 -3.23 -6.66
N PRO A 85 6.08 -2.10 -7.17
CA PRO A 85 7.04 -2.13 -8.26
C PRO A 85 8.39 -2.69 -7.81
N GLY A 86 9.07 -3.41 -8.70
CA GLY A 86 10.25 -4.19 -8.40
C GLY A 86 9.94 -5.55 -7.78
N PHE A 87 8.66 -5.86 -7.56
CA PHE A 87 8.24 -7.14 -7.00
C PHE A 87 7.66 -8.08 -8.08
N GLU A 88 7.60 -7.63 -9.34
CA GLU A 88 6.97 -8.36 -10.44
C GLU A 88 7.65 -9.70 -10.75
N ASP A 89 8.94 -9.83 -10.41
CA ASP A 89 9.74 -11.03 -10.69
C ASP A 89 9.74 -12.05 -9.52
N TYR A 90 9.09 -11.74 -8.40
CA TYR A 90 8.93 -12.71 -7.30
C TYR A 90 7.96 -13.83 -7.69
N ASP A 91 8.19 -15.03 -7.16
CA ASP A 91 7.32 -16.18 -7.42
C ASP A 91 5.87 -15.88 -7.00
N PRO A 92 4.86 -16.15 -7.87
CA PRO A 92 3.45 -15.98 -7.55
C PRO A 92 3.01 -16.62 -6.23
N LEU A 93 3.68 -17.69 -5.79
CA LEU A 93 3.44 -18.34 -4.51
C LEU A 93 3.51 -17.34 -3.34
N LEU A 94 4.47 -16.41 -3.36
CA LEU A 94 4.69 -15.43 -2.30
C LEU A 94 3.52 -14.46 -2.13
N PHE A 95 2.80 -14.14 -3.21
CA PHE A 95 1.62 -13.28 -3.17
C PHE A 95 0.34 -14.02 -2.78
N ASN A 96 0.30 -15.34 -3.03
CA ASN A 96 -0.94 -16.11 -2.95
C ASN A 96 -1.04 -17.02 -1.72
N VAL A 97 0.06 -17.30 -1.01
CA VAL A 97 0.05 -18.21 0.15
C VAL A 97 -0.87 -17.71 1.28
N VAL A 98 -0.84 -16.41 1.59
CA VAL A 98 -1.68 -15.82 2.64
C VAL A 98 -3.16 -15.83 2.25
N PRO A 99 -3.57 -15.30 1.07
CA PRO A 99 -4.96 -15.44 0.61
C PRO A 99 -5.45 -16.89 0.56
N TYR A 100 -4.60 -17.82 0.13
CA TYR A 100 -4.94 -19.25 0.08
C TYR A 100 -5.21 -19.81 1.48
N PHE A 101 -4.33 -19.55 2.45
CA PHE A 101 -4.49 -19.99 3.84
C PHE A 101 -5.80 -19.47 4.45
N LEU A 102 -6.11 -18.19 4.28
CA LEU A 102 -7.35 -17.60 4.79
C LEU A 102 -8.58 -18.31 4.20
N LYS A 103 -8.62 -18.45 2.87
CA LYS A 103 -9.72 -19.11 2.17
C LYS A 103 -9.89 -20.57 2.61
N ALA A 104 -8.80 -21.31 2.76
CA ALA A 104 -8.83 -22.72 3.19
C ALA A 104 -9.39 -22.89 4.60
N ASN A 105 -9.29 -21.86 5.44
CA ASN A 105 -9.85 -21.81 6.79
C ASN A 105 -11.23 -21.13 6.86
N GLY A 106 -11.92 -20.99 5.71
CA GLY A 106 -13.26 -20.43 5.64
C GLY A 106 -13.32 -18.91 5.82
N ILE A 107 -12.18 -18.23 5.93
CA ILE A 107 -12.12 -16.79 6.15
C ILE A 107 -12.22 -16.09 4.79
N THR A 108 -13.25 -15.27 4.66
CA THR A 108 -13.49 -14.46 3.47
C THR A 108 -12.96 -13.03 3.67
N PRO A 109 -12.68 -12.29 2.58
CA PRO A 109 -12.30 -10.88 2.70
C PRO A 109 -13.32 -9.99 3.40
N LEU A 110 -14.59 -10.41 3.49
CA LEU A 110 -15.66 -9.66 4.18
C LEU A 110 -15.53 -9.73 5.70
N GLU A 111 -14.83 -10.73 6.21
CA GLU A 111 -14.61 -10.93 7.64
C GLU A 111 -13.34 -10.21 8.13
N ILE A 112 -12.53 -9.65 7.22
CA ILE A 112 -11.31 -8.93 7.56
C ILE A 112 -11.66 -7.48 7.90
N GLU A 113 -11.52 -7.13 9.18
CA GLU A 113 -11.72 -5.76 9.66
C GLU A 113 -10.50 -4.89 9.35
N SER A 114 -9.29 -5.41 9.65
CA SER A 114 -8.03 -4.69 9.38
C SER A 114 -6.87 -5.64 9.12
N SER A 115 -5.83 -5.10 8.48
CA SER A 115 -4.53 -5.75 8.30
C SER A 115 -3.44 -4.74 8.61
N THR A 116 -2.55 -5.08 9.52
CA THR A 116 -1.52 -4.17 10.04
C THR A 116 -0.15 -4.83 9.90
N LEU A 117 0.83 -4.07 9.39
CA LEU A 117 2.21 -4.55 9.31
C LEU A 117 2.76 -4.79 10.71
N LEU A 118 3.40 -5.94 10.91
CA LEU A 118 4.17 -6.23 12.11
C LEU A 118 5.60 -5.75 11.89
N LYS A 119 6.07 -4.87 12.78
CA LYS A 119 7.45 -4.39 12.79
C LYS A 119 8.11 -4.86 14.09
N PRO A 120 9.22 -5.62 14.04
CA PRO A 120 10.02 -5.91 15.22
C PRO A 120 10.47 -4.60 15.89
N TYR A 121 10.60 -4.62 17.21
CA TYR A 121 11.08 -3.45 17.93
C TYR A 121 12.46 -3.02 17.40
N GLY A 122 12.58 -1.76 16.99
CA GLY A 122 13.82 -1.21 16.43
C GLY A 122 14.09 -1.50 14.95
N SER A 123 13.18 -2.19 14.23
CA SER A 123 13.33 -2.45 12.78
C SER A 123 12.38 -1.57 11.96
N GLU A 124 12.88 -1.01 10.86
CA GLU A 124 12.05 -0.38 9.82
C GLU A 124 11.44 -1.40 8.84
N VAL A 125 12.02 -2.60 8.78
CA VAL A 125 11.59 -3.69 7.90
C VAL A 125 10.44 -4.47 8.55
N PRO A 126 9.27 -4.57 7.90
CA PRO A 126 8.18 -5.41 8.37
C PRO A 126 8.57 -6.89 8.40
N SER A 127 8.23 -7.59 9.48
CA SER A 127 8.47 -9.02 9.66
C SER A 127 7.19 -9.85 9.57
N GLY A 128 6.09 -9.26 9.09
CA GLY A 128 4.82 -9.97 9.04
C GLY A 128 3.61 -9.07 8.91
N VAL A 129 2.43 -9.68 9.02
CA VAL A 129 1.13 -9.01 9.04
C VAL A 129 0.24 -9.62 10.12
N GLU A 130 -0.42 -8.75 10.88
CA GLU A 130 -1.54 -9.12 11.76
C GLU A 130 -2.85 -8.76 11.07
N ILE A 131 -3.73 -9.74 10.95
CA ILE A 131 -5.07 -9.62 10.36
C ILE A 131 -6.07 -9.73 11.50
N THR A 132 -6.88 -8.70 11.69
CA THR A 132 -7.97 -8.70 12.68
C THR A 132 -9.28 -8.94 11.94
N LEU A 133 -10.04 -9.94 12.41
CA LEU A 133 -11.35 -10.28 11.87
C LEU A 133 -12.45 -9.53 12.61
N SER A 134 -13.62 -9.37 11.98
CA SER A 134 -14.82 -8.76 12.58
C SER A 134 -15.31 -9.48 13.85
N SER A 135 -14.89 -10.73 14.05
CA SER A 135 -15.11 -11.51 15.28
C SER A 135 -14.14 -11.16 16.42
N ASN A 136 -13.24 -10.20 16.20
CA ASN A 136 -12.10 -9.87 17.05
C ASN A 136 -11.02 -10.96 17.15
N GLN A 137 -11.15 -12.04 16.36
CA GLN A 137 -10.08 -13.04 16.20
C GLN A 137 -8.90 -12.43 15.42
N LYS A 138 -7.69 -12.80 15.79
CA LYS A 138 -6.45 -12.34 15.16
C LYS A 138 -5.70 -13.48 14.50
N ILE A 139 -5.12 -13.19 13.34
CA ILE A 139 -4.27 -14.11 12.57
C ILE A 139 -2.95 -13.40 12.32
N LYS A 140 -1.83 -14.08 12.56
CA LYS A 140 -0.48 -13.56 12.32
C LYS A 140 0.21 -14.37 11.25
N VAL A 141 0.82 -13.68 10.31
CA VAL A 141 1.79 -14.25 9.37
C VAL A 141 3.13 -13.61 9.71
N ASN A 142 4.10 -14.42 10.14
CA ASN A 142 5.44 -13.97 10.48
C ASN A 142 6.43 -14.44 9.41
N LEU A 143 7.43 -13.61 9.15
CA LEU A 143 8.59 -13.89 8.32
C LEU A 143 9.80 -13.90 9.25
N GLU A 144 10.55 -14.99 9.21
CA GLU A 144 11.75 -15.20 10.02
C GLU A 144 12.91 -15.46 9.07
N LEU A 145 14.03 -14.76 9.30
CA LEU A 145 15.28 -15.09 8.62
C LEU A 145 15.88 -16.28 9.36
N VAL A 146 15.94 -17.42 8.67
CA VAL A 146 16.58 -18.62 9.18
C VAL A 146 18.00 -18.63 8.64
N GLU A 147 18.99 -18.58 9.53
CA GLU A 147 20.39 -18.73 9.12
C GLU A 147 20.63 -20.15 8.60
N PRO A 148 21.44 -20.33 7.55
CA PRO A 148 21.81 -21.65 7.09
C PRO A 148 22.54 -22.40 8.20
N ASP A 149 22.24 -23.69 8.38
CA ASP A 149 23.01 -24.55 9.26
C ASP A 149 24.49 -24.53 8.79
N SER A 150 25.38 -24.15 9.70
CA SER A 150 26.82 -24.00 9.48
C SER A 150 27.54 -25.32 9.20
#